data_AF-Q18FK2-F1
#
_entry.id   AF-Q18FK2-F1
#
_cell.length_a   1.000
_cell.length_b   1.000
_cell.length_c   1.000
_cell.angle_alpha   90.00
_cell.angle_beta   90.00
_cell.angle_gamma   90.00
#
_symmetry.space_group_name_H-M   'P 1'
#
loop_
_entity.id
_entity.type
_entity.pdbx_description
1 polymer ?
#
loop_
_entity_poly.entity_id
_entity_poly.type
_entity_poly.pdbx_seq_one_letter_code
_entity_poly.pdbx_strand_id
1 'polypeptide(L)'
;MVTIIDFVVELFTSIIALIITFITDVFLGVDPLTAILFLVGSALTTVAVGYFGLLAAGSALNLLTGWGASAREEASADPDARSSDNMGKAR
;
A
#
# COMPACT_ATOMS: atom_id res chain seq x y z
N MET A 1 7.99 11.00 34.13
CA MET A 1 6.94 10.66 33.15
C MET A 1 7.60 10.64 31.80
N VAL A 2 7.58 9.50 31.11
CA VAL A 2 8.22 9.34 29.79
C VAL A 2 7.52 10.29 28.81
N THR A 3 8.28 11.12 28.11
CA THR A 3 7.69 12.00 27.09
C THR A 3 7.38 11.20 25.82
N ILE A 4 6.52 11.74 24.96
CA ILE A 4 6.22 11.11 23.66
C ILE A 4 7.51 10.92 22.84
N ILE A 5 8.46 11.86 22.96
CA ILE A 5 9.74 11.80 22.28
C ILE A 5 10.58 10.64 22.83
N ASP A 6 10.64 10.49 24.16
CA ASP A 6 11.37 9.39 24.80
C ASP A 6 10.79 8.03 24.37
N PHE A 7 9.47 7.91 24.32
CA PHE A 7 8.80 6.70 23.83
C PHE A 7 9.12 6.39 22.36
N VAL A 8 9.10 7.41 21.48
CA VAL A 8 9.43 7.22 20.07
C VAL A 8 10.89 6.78 19.90
N VAL A 9 11.82 7.43 20.62
CA VAL A 9 13.24 7.05 20.60
C VAL A 9 13.43 5.62 21.09
N GLU A 10 12.75 5.23 22.16
CA GLU A 10 12.81 3.87 22.71
C GLU A 10 12.23 2.84 21.74
N LEU A 11 11.10 3.15 21.08
CA LEU A 11 10.50 2.32 20.05
C LEU A 11 11.45 2.11 18.88
N PHE A 12 12.05 3.19 18.35
CA PHE A 12 13.00 3.10 17.25
C PHE A 12 14.24 2.30 17.65
N THR A 13 14.76 2.53 18.86
CA THR A 13 15.91 1.79 19.40
C THR A 13 15.58 0.30 19.53
N SER A 14 14.36 -0.03 19.99
CA SER A 14 13.87 -1.40 20.12
C SER A 14 13.77 -2.10 18.75
N ILE A 15 13.21 -1.42 17.75
CA ILE A 15 13.12 -1.95 16.38
C ILE A 15 14.52 -2.23 15.82
N ILE A 16 15.46 -1.30 15.99
CA ILE A 16 16.84 -1.47 15.51
C ILE A 16 17.51 -2.65 16.23
N ALA A 17 17.38 -2.75 17.55
CA ALA A 17 17.91 -3.86 18.33
C ALA A 17 17.36 -5.21 17.86
N LEU A 18 16.05 -5.29 17.61
CA LEU A 18 15.40 -6.48 17.08
C LEU A 18 15.96 -6.89 15.72
N ILE A 19 16.16 -5.94 14.80
CA ILE A 19 16.73 -6.21 13.48
C ILE A 19 18.15 -6.75 13.61
N ILE A 20 18.98 -6.14 14.46
CA ILE A 20 20.37 -6.57 14.67
C ILE A 20 20.39 -7.99 15.22
N THR A 21 19.67 -8.26 16.31
CA THR A 21 19.59 -9.61 16.91
C THR A 21 19.06 -10.64 15.90
N PHE A 22 18.07 -10.27 15.09
CA PHE A 22 17.56 -11.16 14.06
C PHE A 22 18.65 -11.50 13.02
N ILE A 23 19.42 -10.52 12.55
CA ILE A 23 20.47 -10.77 11.55
C ILE A 23 21.63 -11.58 12.14
N THR A 24 22.13 -11.20 13.32
CA THR A 24 23.32 -11.81 13.91
C THR A 24 23.06 -13.19 14.48
N ASP A 25 21.93 -13.36 15.17
CA ASP A 25 21.70 -14.56 15.98
C ASP A 25 20.75 -15.53 15.28
N VAL A 26 19.81 -15.03 14.47
CA VAL A 26 18.80 -15.87 13.79
C VAL A 26 19.17 -16.15 12.34
N PHE A 27 19.60 -15.14 11.59
CA PHE A 27 19.85 -15.29 10.15
C PHE A 27 21.20 -15.91 9.83
N LEU A 28 22.26 -15.52 10.55
CA LEU A 28 23.61 -16.10 10.42
C LEU A 28 23.78 -17.42 11.20
N GLY A 29 22.85 -17.75 12.09
CA GLY A 29 22.87 -18.96 12.93
C GLY A 29 22.17 -20.20 12.35
N VAL A 30 21.53 -20.10 11.18
CA VAL A 30 20.72 -21.18 10.57
C VAL A 30 21.30 -21.66 9.23
N ASP A 31 20.78 -22.78 8.72
CA ASP A 31 21.18 -23.33 7.42
C ASP A 31 21.01 -22.29 6.28
N PRO A 32 21.98 -22.19 5.35
CA PRO A 32 21.99 -21.16 4.29
C PRO A 32 20.73 -21.14 3.42
N LEU A 33 20.14 -22.32 3.17
CA LEU A 33 18.94 -22.42 2.34
C LEU A 33 17.72 -21.81 3.05
N THR A 34 17.60 -22.01 4.36
CA THR A 34 16.54 -21.42 5.20
C THR A 34 16.67 -19.90 5.24
N ALA A 35 17.89 -19.39 5.37
CA ALA A 35 18.17 -17.96 5.32
C ALA A 35 17.74 -17.35 3.96
N ILE A 36 18.07 -17.99 2.84
CA ILE A 36 17.65 -17.53 1.51
C ILE A 36 16.12 -17.53 1.37
N LEU A 37 15.44 -18.58 1.82
CA LEU A 37 13.98 -18.67 1.78
C LEU A 37 13.32 -17.56 2.61
N PHE A 38 13.84 -17.28 3.80
CA PHE A 38 13.38 -16.16 4.62
C PHE A 38 13.62 -14.82 3.92
N LEU A 39 14.79 -14.62 3.31
CA LEU A 39 15.12 -13.37 2.62
C LEU A 39 14.17 -13.12 1.44
N VAL A 40 13.90 -14.15 0.64
CA VAL A 40 12.97 -14.03 -0.49
C VAL A 40 11.55 -13.78 0.01
N GLY A 41 11.09 -14.50 1.03
CA GLY A 41 9.77 -14.32 1.62
C GLY A 41 9.58 -12.94 2.25
N SER A 42 10.58 -12.46 3.00
CA SER A 42 10.56 -11.12 3.60
C SER A 42 10.61 -10.03 2.54
N ALA A 43 11.45 -10.15 1.50
CA ALA A 43 11.48 -9.20 0.40
C ALA A 43 10.13 -9.10 -0.33
N LEU A 44 9.50 -10.25 -0.65
CA LEU A 44 8.17 -10.27 -1.26
C LEU A 44 7.11 -9.64 -0.36
N THR A 45 7.16 -9.94 0.94
CA THR A 45 6.24 -9.35 1.93
C THR A 45 6.42 -7.84 2.03
N THR A 46 7.66 -7.35 2.09
CA THR A 46 7.97 -5.92 2.13
C THR A 46 7.49 -5.21 0.86
N VAL A 47 7.68 -5.81 -0.31
CA VAL A 47 7.18 -5.25 -1.58
C VAL A 47 5.65 -5.19 -1.57
N ALA A 48 4.98 -6.27 -1.16
CA ALA A 48 3.52 -6.32 -1.10
C ALA A 48 2.97 -5.28 -0.10
N VAL A 49 3.48 -5.26 1.13
CA VAL A 49 3.07 -4.31 2.17
C VAL A 49 3.37 -2.88 1.75
N GLY A 50 4.53 -2.60 1.15
CA GLY A 50 4.90 -1.28 0.66
C GLY A 50 3.97 -0.81 -0.46
N TYR A 51 3.72 -1.66 -1.46
CA TYR A 51 2.83 -1.33 -2.57
C TYR A 51 1.40 -1.10 -2.10
N PHE A 52 0.79 -2.08 -1.42
CA PHE A 52 -0.59 -1.95 -0.94
C PHE A 52 -0.71 -0.85 0.12
N GLY A 53 0.30 -0.65 0.96
CA GLY A 53 0.37 0.44 1.92
C GLY A 53 0.35 1.81 1.24
N LEU A 54 1.10 2.00 0.15
CA LEU A 54 1.05 3.22 -0.65
C LEU A 54 -0.32 3.45 -1.28
N LEU A 55 -0.95 2.41 -1.84
CA LEU A 55 -2.29 2.52 -2.41
C LEU A 55 -3.33 2.87 -1.34
N ALA A 56 -3.26 2.21 -0.18
CA ALA A 56 -4.15 2.47 0.96
C ALA A 56 -3.93 3.87 1.56
N ALA A 57 -2.68 4.32 1.66
CA ALA A 57 -2.36 5.68 2.09
C ALA A 57 -2.89 6.71 1.08
N GLY A 58 -2.70 6.46 -0.23
CA GLY A 58 -3.24 7.31 -1.29
C GLY A 58 -4.77 7.40 -1.26
N SER A 59 -5.46 6.28 -1.03
CA SER A 59 -6.92 6.30 -0.91
C SER A 59 -7.39 7.03 0.35
N ALA A 60 -6.74 6.82 1.49
CA ALA A 60 -7.03 7.55 2.73
C ALA A 60 -6.79 9.06 2.58
N LEU A 61 -5.70 9.46 1.92
CA LEU A 61 -5.41 10.86 1.61
C LEU A 61 -6.45 11.44 0.66
N ASN A 62 -6.85 10.72 -0.38
CA ASN A 62 -7.91 11.16 -1.30
C ASN A 62 -9.26 11.32 -0.57
N LEU A 63 -9.62 10.41 0.34
CA LEU A 63 -10.83 10.54 1.17
C LEU A 63 -10.80 11.79 2.06
N LEU A 64 -9.64 12.14 2.61
CA LEU A 64 -9.50 13.26 3.54
C LEU A 64 -9.35 14.62 2.84
N THR A 65 -8.72 14.66 1.67
CA THR A 65 -8.32 15.90 1.00
C THR A 65 -8.97 16.12 -0.37
N GLY A 66 -9.66 15.11 -0.91
CA GLY A 66 -10.19 15.13 -2.29
C GLY A 66 -9.11 15.11 -3.37
N TRP A 67 -7.84 14.93 -2.99
CA TRP A 67 -6.68 14.97 -3.88
C TRP A 67 -6.61 13.68 -4.70
N GLY A 68 -7.32 13.67 -5.84
CA GLY A 68 -7.50 12.49 -6.69
C GLY A 68 -8.89 12.35 -7.30
N ALA A 69 -9.88 13.13 -6.83
CA ALA A 69 -11.26 13.13 -7.34
C ALA A 69 -11.40 13.58 -8.82
N SER A 70 -10.33 14.07 -9.44
CA SER A 70 -10.26 14.43 -10.86
C SER A 70 -9.95 13.27 -11.80
N ALA A 71 -9.67 12.06 -11.28
CA ALA A 71 -9.75 10.84 -12.08
C ALA A 71 -11.23 10.56 -12.34
N ARG A 72 -11.76 11.29 -13.34
CA ARG A 72 -13.13 11.25 -13.84
C ARG A 72 -13.60 9.79 -13.84
N GLU A 73 -14.55 9.43 -12.97
CA GLU A 73 -15.49 8.36 -13.29
C GLU A 73 -15.90 8.64 -14.74
N GLU A 74 -15.63 7.72 -15.67
CA GLU A 74 -16.25 7.78 -16.98
C GLU A 74 -17.75 7.74 -16.73
N ALA A 75 -18.31 8.94 -16.60
CA ALA A 75 -19.73 9.18 -16.52
C ALA A 75 -20.27 8.57 -17.80
N SER A 76 -20.81 7.36 -17.64
CA SER A 76 -21.93 6.82 -18.38
C SER A 76 -22.09 7.50 -19.72
N ALA A 77 -21.52 6.90 -20.77
CA ALA A 77 -21.82 7.27 -22.14
C ALA A 77 -23.35 7.21 -22.33
N ASP A 78 -23.93 8.39 -22.16
CA ASP A 78 -25.17 8.93 -22.70
C ASP A 78 -26.36 7.94 -22.86
N PRO A 79 -27.36 7.98 -21.96
CA PRO A 79 -28.63 7.30 -22.18
C PRO A 79 -29.45 7.89 -23.36
N ASP A 80 -29.09 9.08 -23.86
CA ASP A 80 -29.94 9.84 -24.80
C ASP A 80 -29.64 9.56 -26.29
N ALA A 81 -28.57 8.83 -26.62
CA ALA A 81 -28.23 8.42 -27.98
C ALA A 81 -29.27 7.48 -28.65
N ARG A 82 -30.22 6.93 -27.89
CA ARG A 82 -31.31 6.09 -28.43
C ARG A 82 -32.53 6.87 -28.93
N SER A 83 -32.64 8.17 -28.65
CA SER A 83 -33.84 8.94 -29.01
C SER A 83 -33.83 9.45 -30.46
N SER A 84 -32.66 9.70 -31.04
CA SER A 84 -32.52 10.27 -32.39
C SER A 84 -32.70 9.26 -33.54
N ASP A 85 -32.55 7.96 -33.29
CA ASP A 85 -32.58 6.94 -34.36
C ASP A 85 -34.02 6.53 -34.76
N ASN A 86 -35.01 6.73 -33.86
CA ASN A 86 -36.41 6.40 -34.15
C ASN A 86 -37.18 7.48 -34.93
N MET A 87 -36.66 8.71 -35.02
CA MET A 87 -37.33 9.79 -35.74
C MET A 87 -37.05 9.79 -37.25
N GLY A 88 -35.98 9.09 -37.68
CA GLY A 88 -35.53 9.04 -39.09
C GLY A 88 -36.22 7.96 -39.95
N LYS A 89 -36.94 7.02 -39.35
CA LYS A 89 -37.61 5.91 -40.07
C LYS A 89 -39.12 6.10 -40.28
N ALA A 90 -39.67 7.25 -39.89
CA ALA A 90 -41.09 7.56 -40.00
C ALA A 90 -41.42 8.52 -41.16
N ARG A 91 -40.61 8.56 -42.23
CA ARG A 91 -40.91 9.32 -43.45
C ARG A 91 -40.71 8.48 -44.68
#